data_AF-A0A7X3UZ25-F1
#
_entry.id   AF-A0A7X3UZ25-F1
#
_cell.length_a   1.000
_cell.length_b   1.000
_cell.length_c   1.000
_cell.angle_alpha   90.00
_cell.angle_beta   90.00
_cell.angle_gamma   90.00
#
_symmetry.space_group_name_H-M   'P 1'
#
loop_
_entity.id
_entity.type
_entity.pdbx_description
1 polymer ?
#
loop_
_entity_poly.entity_id
_entity_poly.type
_entity_poly.pdbx_seq_one_letter_code
_entity_poly.pdbx_strand_id
1 'polypeptide(L)' 'MMTRTQLSFEREMLREARERADGLGISLAEYVRRLVAADLEGEAPDVDPSAVFNLGSSGGSDIARDKDRMVRKAFAGLGE' A
#
# COMPACT_ATOMS: atom_id res chain seq x y z
N MET A 1 27.41 -12.60 -4.68
CA MET A 1 28.05 -12.47 -6.01
C MET A 1 26.94 -12.31 -7.04
N MET A 2 27.05 -11.39 -8.00
CA MET A 2 26.05 -11.25 -9.06
C MET A 2 26.42 -12.11 -10.26
N THR A 3 25.45 -12.87 -10.78
CA THR A 3 25.59 -13.69 -11.99
C THR A 3 24.94 -12.96 -13.16
N ARG A 4 25.61 -12.97 -14.32
CA ARG A 4 25.06 -12.38 -15.55
C ARG A 4 24.08 -13.36 -16.19
N THR A 5 22.87 -12.88 -16.47
CA THR A 5 21.82 -13.61 -17.20
C THR A 5 21.37 -12.77 -18.38
N GLN A 6 21.13 -13.39 -19.55
CA GLN A 6 20.51 -12.74 -20.70
C GLN A 6 19.02 -13.06 -20.71
N LEU A 7 18.19 -12.04 -20.84
CA LEU A 7 16.73 -12.14 -20.91
C LEU A 7 16.25 -11.61 -22.26
N SER A 8 15.31 -12.31 -22.87
CA SER A 8 14.64 -11.88 -24.09
C SER A 8 13.23 -11.42 -23.75
N PHE A 9 12.81 -10.31 -24.34
CA PHE A 9 11.49 -9.72 -24.16
C PHE A 9 10.88 -9.45 -25.53
N GLU A 10 9.57 -9.58 -25.63
CA GLU A 10 8.83 -8.98 -26.73
C GLU A 10 9.03 -7.46 -26.71
N ARG A 11 9.06 -6.84 -27.89
CA ARG A 11 9.38 -5.40 -28.01
C ARG A 11 8.44 -4.53 -27.19
N GLU A 12 7.16 -4.84 -27.22
CA GLU A 12 6.12 -4.11 -26.50
C GLU A 12 6.29 -4.26 -24.98
N MET A 13 6.52 -5.48 -24.51
CA MET A 13 6.79 -5.76 -23.09
C MET A 13 8.02 -5.02 -22.59
N LEU A 14 9.10 -4.95 -23.39
CA LEU A 14 10.30 -4.21 -23.03
C LEU A 14 10.04 -2.69 -22.96
N ARG A 15 9.17 -2.17 -23.83
CA ARG A 15 8.76 -0.76 -23.82
C ARG A 15 8.02 -0.43 -22.53
N GLU A 16 6.97 -1.20 -22.21
CA GLU A 16 6.18 -1.00 -20.99
C GLU A 16 7.04 -1.15 -19.72
N ALA A 17 7.94 -2.14 -19.67
CA ALA A 17 8.84 -2.32 -18.53
C ALA A 17 9.78 -1.12 -18.32
N ARG A 18 10.25 -0.50 -19.41
CA ARG A 18 11.07 0.72 -19.35
C ARG A 18 10.26 1.92 -18.88
N GLU A 19 9.06 2.12 -19.42
CA GLU A 19 8.18 3.22 -18.99
C GLU A 19 7.84 3.12 -17.50
N ARG A 20 7.58 1.91 -16.99
CA ARG A 20 7.37 1.67 -15.55
C ARG A 20 8.63 1.95 -14.72
N ALA A 21 9.79 1.49 -15.19
CA ALA A 21 11.06 1.75 -14.50
C ALA A 21 11.37 3.26 -14.43
N ASP A 22 11.14 3.99 -15.53
CA ASP A 22 11.32 5.44 -15.62
C ASP A 22 10.34 6.18 -14.70
N GLY A 23 9.07 5.76 -14.67
CA GLY A 23 8.07 6.29 -13.73
C GLY A 23 8.43 6.08 -12.25
N LEU A 24 9.22 5.05 -11.95
CA LEU A 24 9.76 4.77 -10.62
C LEU A 24 11.13 5.42 -10.37
N GLY A 25 11.74 6.06 -11.36
CA GLY A 25 13.07 6.67 -11.27
C GLY A 25 14.21 5.65 -11.10
N ILE A 26 14.03 4.42 -11.57
CA ILE A 26 15.01 3.32 -11.44
C ILE A 26 15.41 2.77 -12.80
N SER A 27 16.54 2.05 -12.87
CA SER A 27 16.93 1.36 -14.10
C SER A 27 16.06 0.12 -14.36
N LEU A 28 15.94 -0.29 -15.63
CA LEU A 28 15.27 -1.54 -16.03
C LEU A 28 15.81 -2.77 -15.27
N ALA A 29 17.12 -2.83 -15.04
CA ALA A 29 17.73 -3.94 -14.32
C ALA A 29 17.29 -3.99 -12.85
N GLU A 30 17.07 -2.84 -12.23
CA GLU A 30 16.52 -2.75 -10.88
C GLU A 30 15.04 -3.12 -10.85
N TYR A 31 14.27 -2.65 -11.83
CA TYR A 31 12.88 -3.02 -11.97
C TYR A 31 12.70 -4.55 -12.06
N VAL A 32 13.49 -5.23 -12.91
CA VAL A 32 13.47 -6.69 -13.02
C VAL A 32 13.89 -7.36 -11.71
N ARG A 33 14.93 -6.87 -11.02
CA ARG A 33 15.33 -7.43 -9.72
C ARG A 33 14.21 -7.34 -8.68
N ARG A 34 13.49 -6.22 -8.62
CA ARG A 34 12.37 -6.04 -7.69
C ARG A 34 11.19 -6.95 -8.01
N LEU A 35 10.87 -7.13 -9.30
CA LEU A 35 9.84 -8.08 -9.71
C LEU A 35 10.21 -9.50 -9.30
N VAL A 36 11.45 -9.93 -9.55
CA VAL A 36 11.93 -11.26 -9.13
C VAL A 36 11.94 -11.39 -7.60
N ALA A 37 12.38 -10.36 -6.87
CA ALA A 37 12.37 -10.40 -5.41
C ALA A 37 10.95 -10.52 -4.85
N ALA A 38 9.99 -9.75 -5.38
CA ALA A 38 8.59 -9.80 -4.98
C ALA A 38 7.94 -11.16 -5.30
N ASP A 39 8.26 -11.74 -6.47
CA ASP A 39 7.80 -13.08 -6.84
C ASP A 39 8.36 -14.16 -5.89
N LEU A 40 9.63 -14.04 -5.50
CA LEU A 40 10.31 -14.99 -4.62
C LEU A 40 9.95 -14.82 -3.14
N GLU A 41 9.60 -13.62 -2.68
CA GLU A 41 9.13 -13.37 -1.30
C GLU A 41 7.76 -14.03 -1.03
N GLY A 42 7.03 -14.42 -2.08
CA GLY A 42 5.70 -15.00 -1.99
C GLY A 42 4.63 -13.93 -1.74
N GLU A 43 3.37 -14.35 -1.76
CA GLU A 43 2.24 -13.46 -1.48
C GLU A 43 2.44 -12.88 -0.07
N ALA A 44 2.59 -11.54 0.01
CA ALA A 44 2.62 -10.86 1.29
C ALA A 44 1.39 -11.34 2.08
N PRO A 45 1.53 -11.67 3.38
CA PRO A 45 0.38 -12.10 4.17
C PRO A 45 -0.73 -11.08 3.95
N ASP A 46 -1.97 -11.54 3.75
CA ASP A 46 -3.14 -10.68 3.59
C ASP A 46 -3.20 -9.75 4.82
N VAL A 47 -2.59 -8.57 4.71
CA VAL A 47 -2.56 -7.61 5.79
C VAL A 47 -3.88 -6.91 5.71
N ASP A 48 -4.85 -7.39 6.49
CA ASP A 48 -6.10 -6.68 6.71
C ASP A 48 -5.76 -5.21 7.04
N PRO A 49 -6.11 -4.25 6.16
CA PRO A 49 -5.82 -2.84 6.39
C PRO A 49 -6.39 -2.35 7.73
N SER A 50 -7.43 -3.03 8.23
CA SER A 50 -8.03 -2.76 9.53
C SER A 50 -7.05 -2.98 10.69
N ALA A 51 -6.09 -3.89 10.54
CA ALA A 51 -5.05 -4.16 11.54
C ALA A 51 -4.01 -3.03 11.64
N VAL A 52 -3.72 -2.33 10.53
CA VAL A 52 -2.78 -1.21 10.50
C VAL A 52 -3.43 0.08 10.98
N PHE A 53 -4.67 0.34 10.56
CA PHE A 53 -5.40 1.56 10.90
C PHE A 53 -6.20 1.46 12.21
N ASN A 54 -6.06 0.33 12.94
CA ASN A 54 -6.84 0.03 14.14
C ASN A 54 -8.35 0.30 13.94
N LEU A 55 -8.86 -0.03 12.74
CA LEU A 55 -10.27 0.13 12.33
C LEU A 55 -11.16 -0.99 12.91
N GLY A 56 -10.68 -1.68 13.95
CA GLY A 56 -11.43 -2.71 14.64
C GLY A 56 -12.74 -2.15 15.20
N SER A 57 -13.74 -3.04 15.31
CA SER A 57 -15.01 -2.74 15.96
C SER A 57 -14.77 -2.13 17.34
N SER A 58 -15.08 -0.84 17.51
CA SER A 58 -14.92 -0.11 18.79
C SER A 58 -15.92 -0.57 19.86
N GLY A 59 -16.79 -1.54 19.54
CA GLY A 59 -17.73 -2.20 20.46
C GLY A 59 -18.80 -1.32 21.09
N GLY A 60 -18.68 0.02 21.06
CA GLY A 60 -19.52 0.89 21.87
C GLY A 60 -19.72 2.32 21.38
N SER A 61 -19.19 2.71 20.21
CA SER A 61 -19.46 4.06 19.67
C SER A 61 -19.41 4.09 18.15
N ASP A 62 -20.58 4.25 17.53
CA ASP A 62 -20.74 4.58 16.12
C ASP A 62 -20.59 6.10 15.95
N ILE A 63 -19.35 6.56 15.80
CA ILE A 63 -19.02 7.98 15.64
C ILE A 63 -19.71 8.56 14.41
N ALA A 64 -19.83 7.79 13.31
CA ALA A 64 -20.46 8.27 12.09
C ALA A 64 -21.94 8.64 12.32
N ARG A 65 -22.66 7.83 13.09
CA ARG A 65 -24.06 8.06 13.43
C ARG A 65 -24.26 9.12 14.52
N ASP A 66 -23.38 9.16 15.52
CA ASP A 66 -23.59 9.94 16.73
C ASP A 66 -22.77 11.24 16.81
N LYS A 67 -21.96 11.57 15.80
CA LYS A 67 -21.02 12.72 15.79
C LYS A 67 -21.65 14.00 16.32
N ASP A 68 -22.82 14.37 15.82
CA ASP A 68 -23.44 15.65 16.16
C ASP A 68 -23.88 15.69 17.63
N ARG A 69 -24.33 14.56 18.19
CA ARG A 69 -24.65 14.41 19.61
C ARG A 69 -23.40 14.54 20.47
N MET A 70 -22.31 13.89 20.07
CA MET A 70 -21.04 13.89 20.79
C MET A 70 -20.38 15.28 20.80
N VAL A 71 -20.35 15.95 19.64
CA VAL A 71 -19.84 17.33 19.51
C VAL A 71 -20.64 18.29 20.38
N ARG A 72 -21.98 18.21 20.33
CA ARG A 72 -22.83 19.06 21.17
C ARG A 72 -22.57 18.85 22.67
N LYS A 73 -22.40 17.60 23.11
CA LYS A 73 -22.08 17.29 24.52
C LYS A 73 -20.72 17.84 24.93
N ALA A 74 -19.71 17.78 24.06
CA ALA A 74 -18.38 18.30 24.33
C ALA A 74 -18.40 19.83 24.53
N PHE A 75 -19.10 20.57 23.67
CA PHE A 75 -19.22 22.02 23.81
C PHE A 75 -20.12 22.45 24.97
N ALA A 76 -21.15 21.68 25.31
CA ALA A 76 -21.99 21.95 26.48
C ALA A 76 -21.21 21.80 27.80
N GLY A 77 -20.21 20.91 27.87
CA GLY A 77 -19.36 20.72 29.05
C GLY A 77 -18.22 21.73 29.21
N LEU A 78 -18.02 22.64 28.24
CA LEU A 78 -16.99 23.70 28.27
C LEU A 78 -17.55 25.05 28.74
N GLY A 79 -18.83 25.10 29.12
CA GLY A 79 -19.55 26.31 29.50
C GLY A 79 -19.81 26.49 31.01
N GLU A 80 -19.15 25.71 31.87
CA GLU A 80 -19.15 25.88 33.33
C GLU A 80 -17.80 26.44 33.80
#